data_AF-A0A2E1M6T9-F1
#
_entry.id   AF-A0A2E1M6T9-F1
#
_cell.length_a   1.000
_cell.length_b   1.000
_cell.length_c   1.000
_cell.angle_alpha   90.00
_cell.angle_beta   90.00
_cell.angle_gamma   90.00
#
_symmetry.space_group_name_H-M   'P 1'
#
loop_
_entity.id
_entity.type
_entity.pdbx_description
1 polymer ?
#
loop_
_entity_poly.entity_id
_entity_poly.type
_entity_poly.pdbx_seq_one_letter_code
_entity_poly.pdbx_strand_id
1 'polypeptide(L)'
;MAGASNQLTRLVARASLFSAAAHQRWHDPEPSEGGCPGPTKRLFLEAIAEAPRHSALRRTLFLAMHAELSTLRGANVGAVERALRRAREARADLDLARKAMNSN
;
A
#
# COMPACT_ATOMS: atom_id res chain seq x y z
N MET A 1 6.71 23.71 -24.91
CA MET A 1 7.46 22.50 -24.47
C MET A 1 7.54 22.33 -22.95
N ALA A 2 7.73 23.38 -22.12
CA ALA A 2 7.86 23.23 -20.65
C ALA A 2 6.57 22.77 -19.90
N GLY A 3 5.37 23.11 -20.40
CA GLY A 3 4.10 22.77 -19.74
C GLY A 3 3.76 21.27 -19.73
N ALA A 4 4.03 20.57 -20.84
CA ALA A 4 3.76 19.12 -20.97
C ALA A 4 4.67 18.27 -20.09
N SER A 5 5.95 18.64 -19.98
CA SER A 5 6.93 17.98 -19.10
C SER A 5 6.56 18.10 -17.61
N ASN A 6 6.07 19.27 -17.18
CA ASN A 6 5.58 19.49 -15.83
C ASN A 6 4.31 18.69 -15.52
N GLN A 7 3.41 18.52 -16.49
CA GLN A 7 2.20 17.72 -16.35
C GLN A 7 2.53 16.23 -16.21
N LEU A 8 3.44 15.69 -17.03
CA LEU A 8 3.88 14.30 -16.93
C LEU A 8 4.53 14.01 -15.58
N THR A 9 5.41 14.91 -15.11
CA THR A 9 6.06 14.78 -13.80
C THR A 9 5.04 14.71 -12.66
N ARG A 10 3.98 15.52 -12.70
CA ARG A 10 2.88 15.47 -11.72
C ARG A 10 2.11 14.15 -11.77
N LEU A 11 1.86 13.61 -12.96
CA LEU A 11 1.18 12.31 -13.12
C LEU A 11 2.04 11.16 -12.58
N VAL A 12 3.36 11.18 -12.82
CA VAL A 12 4.30 10.20 -12.24
C VAL A 12 4.26 10.28 -10.72
N ALA A 13 4.41 11.46 -10.13
CA ALA A 13 4.37 11.63 -8.67
C ALA A 13 3.04 11.14 -8.08
N ARG A 14 1.91 11.46 -8.73
CA ARG A 14 0.57 11.02 -8.34
C ARG A 14 0.43 9.50 -8.39
N ALA A 15 0.85 8.86 -9.48
CA ALA A 15 0.79 7.41 -9.64
C ALA A 15 1.63 6.68 -8.58
N SER A 16 2.83 7.19 -8.29
CA SER A 16 3.70 6.67 -7.21
C SER A 16 3.04 6.78 -5.84
N LEU A 17 2.45 7.93 -5.52
CA LEU A 17 1.77 8.16 -4.24
C LEU A 17 0.58 7.22 -4.04
N PHE A 18 -0.28 7.06 -5.05
CA PHE A 18 -1.42 6.14 -4.94
C PHE A 18 -0.99 4.68 -4.89
N SER A 19 0.08 4.30 -5.61
CA SER A 19 0.63 2.95 -5.55
C SER A 19 1.17 2.64 -4.15
N ALA A 20 1.90 3.58 -3.54
CA ALA A 20 2.41 3.44 -2.18
C ALA A 20 1.26 3.33 -1.16
N ALA A 21 0.23 4.17 -1.27
CA ALA A 21 -0.93 4.12 -0.40
C ALA A 21 -1.72 2.80 -0.54
N ALA A 22 -1.87 2.28 -1.77
CA ALA A 22 -2.54 1.01 -2.01
C ALA A 22 -1.73 -0.17 -1.45
N HIS A 23 -0.41 -0.16 -1.64
CA HIS A 23 0.49 -1.16 -1.06
C HIS A 23 0.42 -1.15 0.48
N GLN A 24 0.51 0.04 1.08
CA GLN A 24 0.36 0.19 2.54
C GLN A 24 -0.98 -0.38 3.01
N ARG A 25 -2.09 0.00 2.37
CA ARG A 25 -3.44 -0.45 2.74
C ARG A 25 -3.63 -1.96 2.59
N TRP A 26 -2.97 -2.59 1.62
CA TRP A 26 -2.99 -4.04 1.46
C TRP A 26 -2.24 -4.76 2.59
N HIS A 27 -1.08 -4.23 2.99
CA HIS A 27 -0.24 -4.80 4.04
C HIS A 27 -0.64 -4.39 5.46
N ASP A 28 -1.49 -3.37 5.58
CA ASP A 28 -2.00 -2.82 6.83
C ASP A 28 -3.39 -2.20 6.56
N PRO A 29 -4.45 -3.01 6.67
CA PRO A 29 -5.80 -2.57 6.31
C PRO A 29 -6.37 -1.56 7.31
N GLU A 30 -5.86 -1.55 8.55
CA GLU A 30 -6.31 -0.62 9.59
C GLU A 30 -5.82 0.80 9.33
N PRO A 31 -6.58 1.83 9.75
CA PRO A 31 -6.07 3.19 9.79
C PRO A 31 -4.90 3.27 10.79
N SER A 32 -3.92 4.08 10.45
CA SER A 32 -2.81 4.39 11.33
C SER A 32 -2.56 5.89 11.32
N GLU A 33 -2.22 6.42 12.49
CA GLU A 33 -1.77 7.78 12.66
C GLU A 33 -0.27 7.87 12.37
N GLY A 34 0.14 8.90 11.61
CA GLY A 34 1.56 9.24 11.45
C GLY A 34 2.43 8.24 10.66
N GLY A 35 1.84 7.29 9.92
CA GLY A 35 2.61 6.33 9.11
C GLY A 35 3.19 5.14 9.90
N CYS A 36 2.81 4.99 11.17
CA CYS A 36 3.11 3.79 11.94
C CYS A 36 2.31 2.57 11.43
N PRO A 37 2.61 1.35 11.86
CA PRO A 37 1.68 0.24 11.71
C PRO A 37 0.36 0.49 12.46
N GLY A 38 -0.74 -0.01 11.91
CA GLY A 38 -2.05 -0.09 12.56
C GLY A 38 -1.97 -0.89 13.87
N PRO A 39 -2.94 -0.72 14.77
CA PRO A 39 -2.89 -1.26 16.13
C PRO A 39 -2.67 -2.78 16.16
N THR A 40 -3.39 -3.54 15.33
CA THR A 40 -3.26 -5.00 15.29
C THR A 40 -1.87 -5.42 14.82
N LYS A 41 -1.40 -4.83 13.70
CA LYS A 41 -0.08 -5.13 13.17
C LYS A 41 1.03 -4.77 14.16
N ARG A 42 0.88 -3.65 14.87
CA ARG A 42 1.83 -3.18 15.88
C ARG A 42 1.99 -4.19 17.01
N LEU A 43 0.89 -4.68 17.58
CA LEU A 43 0.92 -5.68 18.65
C LEU A 43 1.66 -6.95 18.23
N PHE A 44 1.40 -7.45 17.02
CA PHE A 44 2.12 -8.62 16.50
C PHE A 44 3.60 -8.34 16.27
N LEU A 45 3.96 -7.17 15.73
CA LEU A 45 5.36 -6.80 15.50
C LEU A 45 6.14 -6.71 16.82
N GLU A 46 5.53 -6.17 17.88
CA GLU A 46 6.09 -6.12 19.23
C GLU A 46 6.33 -7.55 19.76
N ALA A 47 5.32 -8.42 19.72
CA ALA A 47 5.46 -9.82 20.16
C ALA A 47 6.51 -10.61 19.34
N ILE A 48 6.58 -10.38 18.03
CA ILE A 48 7.60 -11.00 17.15
C ILE A 48 8.99 -10.50 17.50
N ALA A 49 9.14 -9.23 17.86
CA ALA A 49 10.42 -8.64 18.24
C ALA A 49 10.95 -9.26 19.53
N GLU A 50 10.08 -9.49 20.51
CA GLU A 50 10.39 -10.14 21.80
C GLU A 50 10.67 -11.63 21.67
N ALA A 51 10.05 -12.31 20.70
CA ALA A 51 10.25 -13.75 20.51
C ALA A 51 11.70 -14.09 20.05
N PRO A 52 12.31 -15.17 20.59
CA PRO A 52 13.66 -15.58 20.22
C PRO A 52 13.85 -15.76 18.72
N ARG A 53 14.99 -15.32 18.19
CA ARG A 53 15.32 -15.49 16.76
C ARG A 53 15.32 -16.98 16.40
N HIS A 54 14.85 -17.29 15.19
CA HIS A 54 14.72 -18.66 14.67
C HIS A 54 13.85 -19.62 15.50
N SER A 55 13.08 -19.13 16.48
CA SER A 55 12.14 -19.97 17.23
C SER A 55 10.87 -20.30 16.45
N ALA A 56 10.27 -21.45 16.75
CA ALA A 56 8.95 -21.82 16.26
C ALA A 56 7.89 -20.78 16.65
N LEU A 57 7.97 -20.24 17.88
CA LEU A 57 7.07 -19.19 18.37
C LEU A 57 7.09 -17.95 17.46
N ARG A 58 8.27 -17.44 17.10
CA ARG A 58 8.42 -16.27 16.22
C ARG A 58 7.78 -16.52 14.85
N ARG A 59 7.92 -17.73 14.31
CA ARG A 59 7.26 -18.14 13.06
C ARG A 59 5.73 -18.20 13.22
N THR A 60 5.24 -18.77 14.32
CA THR A 60 3.80 -18.84 14.62
C THR A 60 3.19 -17.44 14.73
N LEU A 61 3.83 -16.52 15.45
CA LEU A 61 3.37 -15.14 15.59
C LEU A 61 3.31 -14.41 14.24
N PHE A 62 4.32 -14.61 13.38
CA PHE A 62 4.33 -14.04 12.02
C PHE A 62 3.16 -14.57 11.18
N LEU A 63 2.90 -15.87 11.20
CA LEU A 63 1.78 -16.47 10.47
C LEU A 63 0.43 -16.00 11.02
N ALA A 64 0.29 -15.94 12.34
CA ALA A 64 -0.92 -15.44 13.00
C ALA A 64 -1.20 -13.97 12.63
N MET A 65 -0.18 -13.12 12.63
CA MET A 65 -0.30 -11.73 12.16
C MET A 65 -0.85 -11.67 10.73
N HIS A 66 -0.31 -12.48 9.80
CA HIS A 66 -0.77 -12.48 8.42
C HIS A 66 -2.19 -13.02 8.25
N ALA A 67 -2.59 -14.00 9.05
CA ALA A 67 -3.97 -14.49 9.09
C ALA A 67 -4.92 -13.38 9.55
N GLU A 68 -4.58 -12.68 10.64
CA GLU A 68 -5.39 -11.59 11.19
C GLU A 68 -5.50 -10.41 10.20
N LEU A 69 -4.39 -10.00 9.60
CA LEU A 69 -4.39 -8.98 8.54
C LEU A 69 -5.26 -9.40 7.34
N SER A 70 -5.40 -10.70 7.07
CA SER A 70 -6.28 -11.21 6.02
C SER A 70 -7.75 -11.06 6.40
N THR A 71 -8.11 -11.40 7.63
CA THR A 71 -9.45 -11.15 8.19
C THR A 71 -9.79 -9.66 8.12
N LEU A 72 -8.86 -8.80 8.55
CA LEU A 72 -9.04 -7.35 8.54
C LEU A 72 -9.14 -6.76 7.13
N ARG A 73 -8.47 -7.34 6.13
CA ARG A 73 -8.68 -6.97 4.72
C ARG A 73 -10.11 -7.26 4.27
N GLY A 74 -10.71 -8.36 4.73
CA GLY A 74 -12.13 -8.67 4.48
C GLY A 74 -13.06 -7.65 5.13
N ALA A 75 -12.82 -7.33 6.42
CA ALA A 75 -13.60 -6.34 7.14
C ALA A 75 -13.49 -4.92 6.53
N ASN A 76 -12.30 -4.57 6.00
CA ASN A 76 -12.00 -3.28 5.40
C ASN A 76 -11.98 -3.30 3.86
N VAL A 77 -12.64 -4.29 3.24
CA VAL A 77 -12.54 -4.54 1.78
C VAL A 77 -12.80 -3.30 0.95
N GLY A 78 -13.82 -2.51 1.31
CA GLY A 78 -14.15 -1.28 0.59
C GLY A 78 -13.02 -0.24 0.63
N ALA A 79 -12.29 -0.12 1.75
CA ALA A 79 -11.15 0.81 1.84
C ALA A 79 -9.95 0.32 1.03
N VAL A 80 -9.66 -0.98 1.08
CA VAL A 80 -8.59 -1.63 0.31
C VAL A 80 -8.85 -1.50 -1.20
N GLU A 81 -10.06 -1.83 -1.65
CA GLU A 81 -10.45 -1.75 -3.05
C GLU A 81 -10.43 -0.31 -3.58
N ARG A 82 -10.87 0.66 -2.79
CA ARG A 82 -10.78 2.08 -3.16
C ARG A 82 -9.33 2.52 -3.38
N ALA A 83 -8.41 2.10 -2.50
CA ALA A 83 -7.00 2.42 -2.65
C ALA A 83 -6.40 1.77 -3.91
N LEU A 84 -6.68 0.49 -4.13
CA LEU A 84 -6.24 -0.24 -5.32
C LEU A 84 -6.80 0.38 -6.61
N ARG A 85 -8.08 0.76 -6.61
CA ARG A 85 -8.73 1.40 -7.77
C ARG A 85 -8.05 2.73 -8.11
N ARG A 86 -7.83 3.60 -7.12
CA ARG A 86 -7.13 4.89 -7.34
C ARG A 86 -5.72 4.72 -7.90
N ALA A 87 -5.00 3.68 -7.45
CA ALA A 87 -3.68 3.37 -7.99
C ALA A 87 -3.74 2.93 -9.47
N ARG A 88 -4.73 2.11 -9.84
CA ARG A 88 -4.95 1.70 -11.24
C ARG A 88 -5.34 2.88 -12.13
N GLU A 89 -6.27 3.71 -11.68
CA GLU A 89 -6.70 4.93 -12.38
C GLU A 89 -5.52 5.88 -12.63
N ALA A 90 -4.73 6.18 -11.60
CA ALA A 90 -3.56 7.07 -11.74
C ALA A 90 -2.50 6.51 -12.70
N ARG A 91 -2.34 5.18 -12.78
CA ARG A 91 -1.44 4.54 -13.73
C ARG A 91 -1.98 4.60 -15.15
N ALA A 92 -3.29 4.39 -15.34
CA ALA A 92 -3.93 4.53 -16.64
C ALA A 92 -3.81 5.97 -17.18
N ASP A 93 -4.01 6.98 -16.33
CA ASP A 93 -3.82 8.39 -16.68
C ASP A 93 -2.38 8.67 -17.16
N LEU A 94 -1.39 8.12 -16.45
CA LEU A 94 0.02 8.26 -16.81
C LEU A 94 0.34 7.59 -18.16
N ASP A 95 -0.16 6.37 -18.38
CA ASP A 95 0.08 5.63 -19.62
C ASP A 95 -0.57 6.32 -20.82
N LEU A 96 -1.78 6.88 -20.64
CA LEU A 96 -2.45 7.67 -21.67
C LEU A 96 -1.68 8.94 -22.02
N ALA A 97 -1.19 9.67 -21.01
CA ALA A 97 -0.37 10.87 -21.23
C ALA A 97 0.94 10.56 -21.98
N ARG A 98 1.61 9.44 -21.63
CA ARG A 98 2.83 8.98 -22.33
C ARG A 98 2.56 8.64 -23.79
N LYS A 99 1.46 7.94 -24.09
CA LYS A 99 1.06 7.62 -25.46
C LYS A 99 0.80 8.87 -26.28
N ALA A 100 0.09 9.86 -25.71
CA ALA A 100 -0.18 11.13 -26.38
C ALA A 100 1.10 11.92 -26.68
N MET A 101 2.11 11.88 -25.80
CA MET A 101 3.42 12.53 -26.05
C MET A 101 4.23 11.84 -27.15
N ASN A 102 4.16 10.52 -27.27
CA ASN A 102 4.92 9.76 -28.27
C ASN A 102 4.24 9.74 -29.66
N SER A 103 2.99 10.21 -29.76
CA SER A 103 2.23 10.28 -31.01
C SER A 103 2.28 11.67 -31.66
N ASN A 104 2.99 12.62 -31.03
CA ASN A 104 3.29 13.97 -31.51
C ASN A 104 4.79 14.09 -31.83
#